data_AF-A0A101ME23-F1
#
_entry.id   AF-A0A101ME23-F1
#
_cell.length_a   1.000
_cell.length_b   1.000
_cell.length_c   1.000
_cell.angle_alpha   90.00
_cell.angle_beta   90.00
_cell.angle_gamma   90.00
#
_symmetry.space_group_name_H-M   'P 1'
#
loop_
_entity.id
_entity.type
_entity.pdbx_description
1 polymer ?
#
loop_
_entity_poly.entity_id
_entity_poly.type
_entity_poly.pdbx_seq_one_letter_code
_entity_poly.pdbx_strand_id
1 'polypeptide(L)'
;MTRAVQTLSVLLLVSSVRYEVPPSQEHNPAWLLLTIDQLYLSLFLGLVPLNETVQTEVIPVLPFYALIVFACYLLARLGVAIFTFNDVPEAHAELQKEIELAKVELRQGKVEVD
;
A
#
# COMPACT_ATOMS: atom_id res chain seq x y z
N MET A 1 15.90 34.84 1.70
CA MET A 1 16.81 34.48 0.60
C MET A 1 15.98 34.32 -0.67
N THR A 2 16.44 34.93 -1.76
CA THR A 2 15.71 35.24 -3.01
C THR A 2 15.24 33.97 -3.73
N ARG A 3 14.01 33.99 -4.26
CA ARG A 3 13.28 32.85 -4.89
C ARG A 3 14.11 31.96 -5.83
N ALA A 4 15.12 32.53 -6.49
CA ALA A 4 16.10 31.83 -7.32
C ALA A 4 16.92 30.76 -6.57
N VAL A 5 17.30 31.03 -5.32
CA VAL A 5 18.02 30.08 -4.46
C VAL A 5 17.10 28.92 -4.08
N GLN A 6 15.82 29.19 -3.81
CA GLN A 6 14.83 28.17 -3.47
C GLN A 6 14.55 27.24 -4.65
N THR A 7 14.39 27.80 -5.86
CA THR A 7 14.25 26.99 -7.08
C THR A 7 15.49 26.16 -7.37
N LEU A 8 16.69 26.70 -7.15
CA LEU A 8 17.94 25.95 -7.30
C LEU A 8 18.07 24.83 -6.26
N SER A 9 17.71 25.09 -5.00
CA SER A 9 17.74 24.07 -3.93
C SER A 9 16.78 22.92 -4.21
N VAL A 10 15.54 23.21 -4.66
CA VAL A 10 14.56 22.19 -5.01
C VAL A 10 15.00 21.41 -6.26
N LEU A 11 15.53 22.11 -7.27
CA LEU A 11 16.04 21.46 -8.49
C LEU A 11 17.23 20.54 -8.19
N LEU A 12 18.14 20.97 -7.30
CA LEU A 12 19.27 20.15 -6.87
C LEU A 12 18.81 18.91 -6.09
N LEU A 13 17.83 19.05 -5.17
CA LEU A 13 17.25 17.90 -4.45
C LEU A 13 16.60 16.88 -5.39
N VAL A 14 15.86 17.33 -6.41
CA VAL A 14 15.25 16.43 -7.40
C VAL A 14 16.31 15.76 -8.28
N SER A 15 17.38 16.50 -8.62
CA SER A 15 18.47 15.95 -9.42
C SER A 15 19.33 14.93 -8.66
N SER A 16 19.55 15.11 -7.35
CA SER A 16 20.34 14.18 -6.53
C SER A 16 19.66 12.82 -6.41
N VAL A 17 18.34 12.79 -6.26
CA VAL A 17 17.56 11.54 -6.24
C VAL A 17 17.74 10.73 -7.54
N ARG A 18 17.84 11.40 -8.69
CA ARG A 18 18.05 10.72 -9.98
C ARG A 18 19.48 10.20 -10.14
N TYR A 19 20.45 10.78 -9.43
CA TYR A 19 21.85 10.40 -9.48
C TYR A 19 22.17 9.23 -8.54
N GLU A 20 21.49 9.14 -7.39
CA GLU A 20 21.63 8.03 -6.44
C GLU A 20 21.15 6.68 -7.01
N VAL A 21 20.28 6.68 -8.03
CA VAL A 21 19.70 5.45 -8.61
C VAL A 21 20.52 4.97 -9.80
N PRO A 22 21.26 3.84 -9.68
CA PRO A 22 21.94 3.25 -10.82
C PRO A 22 20.93 2.71 -11.84
N PRO A 23 21.20 2.81 -13.15
CA PRO A 23 20.29 2.41 -14.23
C PRO A 23 19.89 0.92 -14.20
N SER A 24 20.55 0.10 -13.38
CA SER A 24 20.24 -1.32 -13.16
C SER A 24 19.12 -1.58 -12.14
N GLN A 25 18.67 -0.60 -11.34
CA GLN A 25 17.73 -0.75 -10.21
C GLN A 25 16.38 -0.05 -10.42
N GLU A 26 16.03 0.32 -11.65
CA GLU A 26 14.81 1.10 -11.96
C GLU A 26 13.50 0.42 -11.50
N HIS A 27 13.49 -0.92 -11.39
CA HIS A 27 12.33 -1.72 -11.00
C HIS A 27 12.10 -1.84 -9.48
N ASN A 28 12.99 -1.31 -8.63
CA ASN A 28 12.83 -1.40 -7.18
C ASN A 28 12.03 -0.19 -6.66
N PRO A 29 10.90 -0.36 -5.95
CA PRO A 29 10.10 0.77 -5.44
C PRO A 29 10.81 1.62 -4.36
N ALA A 30 11.99 1.21 -3.88
CA ALA A 30 12.71 1.92 -2.81
C ALA A 30 13.02 3.40 -3.12
N TRP A 31 13.24 3.76 -4.39
CA TRP A 31 13.53 5.16 -4.76
C TRP A 31 12.34 6.10 -4.52
N LEU A 32 11.09 5.60 -4.58
CA LEU A 32 9.90 6.40 -4.27
C LEU A 32 9.89 6.82 -2.81
N LEU A 33 10.27 5.92 -1.90
CA LEU A 33 10.32 6.19 -0.47
C LEU A 33 11.37 7.27 -0.16
N LEU A 34 12.55 7.17 -0.76
CA LEU A 34 13.61 8.17 -0.62
C LEU A 34 13.18 9.54 -1.15
N THR A 35 12.46 9.57 -2.28
CA THR A 35 11.94 10.82 -2.86
C THR A 35 10.92 11.48 -1.94
N ILE A 36 10.02 10.69 -1.33
CA ILE A 36 8.99 11.19 -0.41
C ILE A 36 9.63 11.75 0.87
N ASP A 37 10.62 11.05 1.43
CA ASP A 37 11.34 11.50 2.63
C ASP A 37 12.09 12.81 2.38
N GLN A 38 12.78 12.92 1.25
CA GLN A 38 13.49 14.12 0.86
C GLN A 38 12.55 15.30 0.59
N LEU A 39 11.38 15.05 0.00
CA LEU A 39 10.33 16.05 -0.14
C LEU A 39 9.83 16.53 1.22
N TYR A 40 9.54 15.61 2.15
CA TYR A 40 9.11 15.94 3.51
C TYR A 40 10.14 16.80 4.25
N LEU A 41 11.41 16.42 4.21
CA LEU A 41 12.50 17.20 4.80
C LEU A 41 12.60 18.60 4.18
N SER A 42 12.41 18.72 2.86
CA SER A 42 12.45 20.03 2.20
C SER A 42 11.34 20.97 2.69
N LEU A 43 10.17 20.42 2.99
CA LEU A 43 9.02 21.13 3.56
C LEU A 43 9.26 21.46 5.04
N PHE A 44 9.82 20.51 5.81
CA PHE A 44 10.12 20.66 7.23
C PHE A 44 11.17 21.74 7.51
N LEU A 45 12.20 21.86 6.66
CA LEU A 45 13.24 22.88 6.77
C LEU A 45 12.78 24.27 6.29
N GLY A 46 11.55 24.40 5.78
CA GLY A 46 11.00 25.68 5.32
C GLY A 46 11.69 26.22 4.06
N LEU A 47 12.31 25.36 3.26
CA LEU A 47 12.95 25.75 1.99
C LEU A 47 11.93 26.29 0.98
N VAL A 48 10.67 25.84 1.10
CA VAL A 48 9.52 26.37 0.36
C VAL A 48 8.84 27.47 1.20
N PRO A 49 8.62 28.66 0.64
CA PRO A 49 7.97 29.76 1.34
C PRO A 49 6.46 29.48 1.42
N LEU A 50 6.05 28.92 2.56
CA LEU A 50 4.66 28.66 2.92
C LEU A 50 4.19 29.63 4.01
N ASN A 51 2.89 29.69 4.25
CA ASN A 51 2.32 30.45 5.37
C ASN A 51 2.86 29.89 6.70
N GLU A 52 3.22 30.76 7.65
CA GLU A 52 3.79 30.39 8.95
C GLU A 52 2.88 29.40 9.69
N THR A 53 1.56 29.63 9.67
CA THR A 53 0.57 28.73 10.29
C THR A 53 0.65 27.31 9.76
N VAL A 54 0.89 27.14 8.45
CA VAL A 54 0.97 25.81 7.83
C VAL A 54 2.29 25.15 8.18
N GLN A 55 3.38 25.90 8.22
CA GLN A 55 4.70 25.37 8.56
C GLN A 55 4.78 24.85 10.00
N THR A 56 4.19 25.56 10.96
CA THR A 56 4.28 25.18 12.38
C THR A 56 3.26 24.12 12.79
N GLU A 57 2.04 24.21 12.27
CA GLU A 57 0.94 23.35 12.74
C GLU A 57 0.74 22.11 11.86
N VAL A 58 0.90 22.22 10.54
CA VAL A 58 0.48 21.17 9.60
C VAL A 58 1.62 20.24 9.21
N ILE A 59 2.80 20.79 8.91
CA ILE A 59 3.93 19.99 8.42
C ILE A 59 4.41 18.96 9.46
N PRO A 60 4.56 19.28 10.76
CA PRO A 60 5.06 18.32 11.74
C PRO A 60 4.11 17.14 12.00
N VAL A 61 2.79 17.34 11.84
CA VAL A 61 1.77 16.30 12.07
C VAL A 61 1.46 15.46 10.83
N LEU A 62 1.96 15.87 9.66
CA LEU A 62 1.69 15.24 8.37
C LEU A 62 2.07 13.73 8.34
N PRO A 63 3.21 13.29 8.90
CA PRO A 63 3.55 11.86 8.94
C PRO A 63 2.54 11.04 9.76
N PHE A 64 2.04 11.60 10.87
CA PHE A 64 1.04 10.95 11.70
C PHE A 64 -0.32 10.90 10.99
N TYR A 65 -0.70 11.97 10.29
CA TYR A 65 -1.92 12.00 9.49
C TYR A 65 -1.88 10.97 8.35
N ALA A 66 -0.72 10.81 7.69
CA ALA A 66 -0.52 9.77 6.67
C ALA A 66 -0.74 8.36 7.24
N LEU A 67 -0.30 8.09 8.47
CA LEU A 67 -0.55 6.83 9.17
C LEU A 67 -2.05 6.60 9.41
N ILE A 68 -2.79 7.63 9.84
CA ILE A 68 -4.24 7.54 10.03
C ILE A 68 -4.95 7.21 8.72
N VAL A 69 -4.62 7.91 7.63
CA VAL A 69 -5.19 7.65 6.31
C VAL A 69 -4.89 6.22 5.85
N PHE A 70 -3.65 5.76 6.06
CA PHE A 70 -3.27 4.39 5.76
C PHE A 70 -4.05 3.36 6.58
N ALA A 71 -4.27 3.61 7.88
CA ALA A 71 -5.08 2.75 8.73
C ALA A 71 -6.54 2.68 8.25
N CYS A 72 -7.14 3.82 7.90
CA CYS A 72 -8.49 3.87 7.33
C CYS A 72 -8.58 3.12 6.00
N TYR A 73 -7.55 3.24 5.15
CA TYR A 73 -7.48 2.51 3.88
C TYR A 73 -7.42 0.99 4.10
N LEU A 74 -6.59 0.51 5.04
CA LEU A 74 -6.52 -0.90 5.40
C LEU A 74 -7.85 -1.42 5.95
N LEU A 75 -8.50 -0.64 6.83
CA LEU A 75 -9.81 -0.99 7.37
C LEU A 75 -10.87 -1.07 6.28
N ALA A 76 -10.89 -0.13 5.33
CA ALA A 76 -11.80 -0.15 4.19
C ALA A 76 -11.55 -1.36 3.28
N ARG A 77 -10.29 -1.68 2.97
CA ARG A 77 -9.91 -2.87 2.20
C ARG A 77 -10.36 -4.15 2.87
N LEU A 78 -10.17 -4.25 4.19
CA LEU A 78 -10.65 -5.38 5.00
C LEU A 78 -12.19 -5.46 4.98
N GLY A 79 -12.87 -4.33 5.14
CA GLY A 79 -14.33 -4.25 5.09
C GLY A 79 -14.89 -4.74 3.76
N VAL A 80 -14.29 -4.32 2.63
CA VAL A 80 -14.65 -4.82 1.30
C VAL A 80 -14.38 -6.32 1.17
N ALA A 81 -13.22 -6.79 1.65
CA ALA A 81 -12.90 -8.22 1.62
C ALA A 81 -13.93 -9.05 2.41
N ILE A 82 -14.31 -8.63 3.62
CA ILE A 82 -15.34 -9.30 4.43
C ILE A 82 -16.70 -9.24 3.74
N PHE A 83 -17.09 -8.08 3.20
CA PHE A 83 -18.37 -7.93 2.51
C PHE A 83 -18.46 -8.77 1.23
N THR A 84 -17.31 -9.07 0.61
CA THR A 84 -17.20 -9.83 -0.65
C THR A 84 -16.77 -11.29 -0.40
N PHE A 85 -16.61 -11.71 0.86
CA PHE A 85 -16.55 -13.13 1.22
C PHE A 85 -17.94 -13.72 0.99
N ASN A 86 -18.19 -14.05 -0.28
CA ASN A 86 -19.30 -14.88 -0.70
C ASN A 86 -19.08 -16.23 -0.01
N ASP A 87 -19.99 -16.63 0.89
CA ASP A 87 -20.11 -18.03 1.21
C ASP A 87 -20.19 -18.77 -0.13
N VAL A 88 -19.46 -19.86 -0.29
CA VAL A 88 -19.45 -20.65 -1.52
C VAL A 88 -20.35 -21.87 -1.31
N PRO A 89 -21.67 -21.71 -1.07
CA PRO A 89 -22.55 -22.82 -0.79
C PRO A 89 -22.70 -23.73 -2.01
N GLU A 90 -22.55 -23.17 -3.21
CA GLU A 90 -22.66 -23.92 -4.47
C GLU A 90 -21.50 -24.90 -4.64
N ALA A 91 -20.24 -24.44 -4.54
CA ALA A 91 -19.09 -25.34 -4.61
C ALA A 91 -19.08 -26.34 -3.45
N HIS A 92 -19.54 -25.93 -2.26
CA HIS A 92 -19.69 -26.87 -1.14
C HIS A 92 -20.77 -27.93 -1.42
N ALA A 93 -21.88 -27.57 -2.07
CA ALA A 93 -22.95 -28.50 -2.44
C ALA A 93 -22.54 -29.43 -3.59
N GLU A 94 -21.76 -28.94 -4.55
CA GLU A 94 -21.21 -29.75 -5.65
C GLU A 94 -20.21 -30.78 -5.12
N LEU A 95 -19.25 -30.35 -4.29
CA LEU A 95 -18.30 -31.27 -3.66
C LEU A 95 -18.99 -32.31 -2.77
N GLN A 96 -20.05 -31.95 -2.05
CA GLN A 96 -20.83 -32.93 -1.26
C GLN A 96 -21.50 -33.99 -2.14
N LYS A 97 -22.04 -33.61 -3.31
CA LYS A 97 -22.61 -34.58 -4.26
C LYS A 97 -21.54 -35.53 -4.81
N GLU A 98 -20.35 -35.02 -5.11
CA GLU A 98 -19.23 -35.87 -5.56
C GLU A 98 -18.81 -36.86 -4.47
N ILE A 99 -18.78 -36.44 -3.20
CA ILE A 99 -18.47 -37.31 -2.06
C ILE A 99 -19.54 -38.41 -1.92
N GLU A 100 -20.82 -38.09 -2.04
CA GLU A 100 -21.89 -39.09 -1.97
C GLU A 100 -21.77 -40.13 -3.09
N LEU A 101 -21.48 -39.68 -4.31
CA LEU A 101 -21.32 -40.55 -5.47
C LEU A 101 -20.10 -41.48 -5.31
N ALA A 102 -18.96 -40.93 -4.86
CA ALA A 102 -17.77 -41.71 -4.54
C ALA A 102 -18.00 -42.71 -3.40
N LYS A 103 -18.76 -42.34 -2.35
CA LYS A 103 -19.14 -43.27 -1.27
C LYS A 103 -19.97 -44.44 -1.79
N VAL A 104 -20.89 -44.19 -2.73
CA VAL A 104 -21.70 -45.25 -3.36
C VAL A 104 -20.82 -46.19 -4.19
N GLU A 105 -19.92 -45.66 -5.02
CA GLU A 105 -18.99 -46.47 -5.81
C GLU A 105 -18.06 -47.33 -4.94
N LEU A 106 -17.52 -46.77 -3.84
CA LEU A 106 -16.68 -47.52 -2.90
C LEU A 106 -17.45 -48.64 -2.18
N ARG A 107 -18.72 -48.41 -1.83
CA ARG A 107 -19.60 -49.45 -1.28
C ARG A 107 -19.90 -50.55 -2.28
N GLN A 108 -20.06 -50.22 -3.56
CA GLN A 108 -20.15 -51.20 -4.65
C GLN A 108 -18.85 -51.98 -4.82
N GLY A 109 -17.70 -51.33 -4.59
CA GLY A 109 -16.36 -51.94 -4.51
C GLY A 109 -16.11 -52.80 -3.27
N LYS A 110 -17.11 -53.02 -2.39
CA LYS A 110 -17.02 -53.75 -1.11
C LYS A 110 -16.03 -53.15 -0.10
N VAL A 111 -15.73 -51.86 -0.21
CA VAL A 111 -14.93 -51.12 0.77
C VAL A 111 -15.90 -50.47 1.76
N GLU A 112 -15.72 -50.70 3.07
CA GLU A 112 -16.53 -50.05 4.10
C GLU A 112 -16.13 -48.56 4.22
N VAL A 113 -17.13 -47.69 4.20
CA VAL A 113 -16.97 -46.23 4.25
C VAL A 113 -18.04 -45.66 5.18
N ASP A 114 -17.64 -45.16 6.35
CA ASP A 114 -18.45 -44.30 7.23
C ASP A 114 -18.40 -42.84 6.77
#